data_AF-A0A561P426-F1
#
_entry.id   AF-A0A561P426-F1
#
_cell.length_a   1.000
_cell.length_b   1.000
_cell.length_c   1.000
_cell.angle_alpha   90.00
_cell.angle_beta   90.00
_cell.angle_gamma   90.00
#
_symmetry.space_group_name_H-M   'P 1'
#
loop_
_entity.id
_entity.type
_entity.pdbx_description
1 polymer ?
#
loop_
_entity_poly.entity_id
_entity_poly.type
_entity_poly.pdbx_seq_one_letter_code
_entity_poly.pdbx_strand_id
1 'polypeptide(L)'
;MKLSILLLVFLPFLACQSAGTKNKTYSINESKRSIIELRQEILDKGDSLAYHDLYFKFVDSDNEYNELFFYAYVMAFKYNYPKAYMDVFFILCKMYNVKVEEGPINLTSMDTVSKNLAVESVRRAALMNYLDTKEIFKSLRQ
;
A
#
# COMPACT_ATOMS: atom_id res chain seq x y z
N MET A 1 76.45 -2.94 16.75
CA MET A 1 75.33 -3.23 17.68
C MET A 1 74.39 -2.03 17.69
N LYS A 2 73.11 -2.33 17.44
CA LYS A 2 71.88 -1.53 17.48
C LYS A 2 72.01 -0.07 17.99
N LEU A 3 71.82 0.88 17.08
CA LEU A 3 71.34 2.22 17.41
C LEU A 3 69.97 2.39 16.73
N SER A 4 68.91 2.23 17.51
CA SER A 4 67.53 2.23 17.04
C SER A 4 67.12 3.67 16.72
N ILE A 5 67.02 4.01 15.44
CA ILE A 5 66.59 5.33 14.99
C ILE A 5 65.07 5.41 15.14
N LEU A 6 64.67 6.24 16.10
CA LEU A 6 63.35 6.78 16.35
C LEU A 6 62.84 7.47 15.06
N LEU A 7 61.85 6.88 14.37
CA LEU A 7 61.08 7.57 13.33
C LEU A 7 59.63 7.72 13.80
N LEU A 8 59.44 8.78 14.58
CA LEU A 8 58.17 9.33 15.03
C LEU A 8 57.60 10.15 13.86
N VAL A 9 56.74 9.56 13.03
CA VAL A 9 56.06 10.30 11.95
C VAL A 9 54.56 10.04 12.00
N PHE A 10 53.90 10.95 12.71
CA PHE A 10 52.70 11.66 12.29
C PHE A 10 51.55 10.81 11.71
N LEU A 11 50.70 10.34 12.62
CA LEU A 11 49.25 10.41 12.41
C LEU A 11 48.82 11.88 12.59
N PRO A 12 48.32 12.53 11.54
CA PRO A 12 47.18 13.41 11.72
C PRO A 12 45.96 12.66 11.21
N PHE A 13 45.06 12.41 12.16
CA PHE A 13 43.65 12.14 11.93
C PHE A 13 43.15 13.00 10.77
N LEU A 14 42.96 12.38 9.60
CA LEU A 14 41.98 12.86 8.64
C LEU A 14 40.62 12.65 9.30
N ALA A 15 40.22 13.66 10.08
CA ALA A 15 38.85 13.91 10.43
C ALA A 15 38.07 13.97 9.11
N CYS A 16 37.49 12.84 8.71
CA CYS A 16 36.42 12.84 7.74
C CYS A 16 35.28 13.57 8.43
N GLN A 17 35.08 14.83 8.07
CA GLN A 17 33.85 15.55 8.38
C GLN A 17 32.72 14.69 7.82
N SER A 18 31.94 14.07 8.71
CA SER A 18 30.65 13.52 8.32
C SER A 18 29.82 14.72 7.89
N ALA A 19 29.87 15.06 6.61
CA ALA A 19 28.89 15.91 5.96
C ALA A 19 27.54 15.31 6.37
N GLY A 20 26.79 16.06 7.19
CA GLY A 20 25.56 15.63 7.83
C GLY A 20 24.65 15.01 6.79
N THR A 21 24.73 13.69 6.68
CA THR A 21 23.85 12.91 5.84
C THR A 21 22.57 12.94 6.64
N LYS A 22 21.64 13.78 6.22
CA LYS A 22 20.25 13.63 6.64
C LYS A 22 19.88 12.21 6.24
N ASN A 23 19.99 11.28 7.19
CA ASN A 23 19.47 9.94 7.06
C ASN A 23 17.97 10.14 6.86
N LYS A 24 17.55 10.23 5.59
CA LYS A 24 16.18 9.93 5.22
C LYS A 24 16.04 8.47 5.60
N THR A 25 15.36 8.22 6.70
CA THR A 25 14.92 6.90 7.09
C THR A 25 13.96 6.42 6.02
N TYR A 26 14.48 5.81 4.96
CA TYR A 26 13.65 5.15 3.97
C TYR A 26 13.03 3.95 4.67
N SER A 27 11.70 3.86 4.66
CA SER A 27 11.02 2.63 5.03
C SER A 27 11.58 1.50 4.17
N ILE A 28 11.83 0.33 4.76
CA ILE A 28 12.35 -0.85 4.05
C ILE A 28 11.42 -1.26 2.88
N ASN A 29 10.16 -0.80 2.90
CA ASN A 29 9.16 -1.02 1.86
C ASN A 29 9.08 0.09 0.79
N GLU A 30 9.96 1.09 0.77
CA GLU A 30 9.91 2.11 -0.28
C GLU A 30 10.41 1.57 -1.62
N SER A 31 9.45 1.18 -2.47
CA SER A 31 9.70 0.98 -3.89
C SER A 31 10.37 2.20 -4.50
N LYS A 32 11.48 1.95 -5.22
CA LYS A 32 12.24 2.97 -5.96
C LYS A 32 11.49 3.49 -7.19
N ARG A 33 10.40 2.84 -7.59
CA ARG A 33 9.57 3.24 -8.73
C ARG A 33 8.87 4.57 -8.42
N SER A 34 8.81 5.43 -9.44
CA SER A 34 8.09 6.70 -9.32
C SER A 34 6.57 6.46 -9.28
N ILE A 35 5.82 7.34 -8.62
CA ILE A 35 4.35 7.24 -8.62
C ILE A 35 3.80 7.26 -10.05
N ILE A 36 4.37 8.09 -10.94
CA ILE A 36 3.93 8.19 -12.34
C ILE A 36 4.09 6.85 -13.07
N GLU A 37 5.25 6.20 -12.91
CA GLU A 37 5.54 4.88 -13.48
C GLU A 37 4.56 3.82 -12.95
N LEU A 38 4.35 3.77 -11.62
CA LEU A 38 3.42 2.83 -11.00
C LEU A 38 2.00 2.98 -11.58
N ARG A 39 1.52 4.23 -11.69
CA ARG A 39 0.20 4.53 -12.26
C ARG A 39 0.10 4.05 -13.72
N GLN A 40 1.12 4.28 -14.54
CA GLN A 40 1.15 3.84 -15.93
C GLN A 40 1.14 2.31 -16.05
N GLU A 41 1.97 1.60 -15.27
CA GLU A 41 2.02 0.13 -15.29
C GLU A 41 0.69 -0.51 -14.89
N ILE A 42 -0.01 0.08 -13.91
CA ILE A 42 -1.36 -0.36 -13.54
C ILE A 42 -2.34 -0.11 -14.69
N LEU A 43 -2.35 1.09 -15.26
CA LEU A 43 -3.34 1.48 -16.28
C LEU A 43 -3.18 0.70 -17.58
N ASP A 44 -1.94 0.44 -18.00
CA ASP A 44 -1.61 -0.17 -19.28
C ASP A 44 -1.62 -1.69 -19.22
N LYS A 45 -1.12 -2.27 -18.12
CA LYS A 45 -0.84 -3.71 -18.02
C LYS A 45 -1.58 -4.42 -16.90
N GLY A 46 -2.17 -3.69 -15.95
CA GLY A 46 -2.69 -4.28 -14.73
C GLY A 46 -1.59 -4.90 -13.88
N ASP A 47 -0.42 -4.27 -13.83
CA ASP A 47 0.72 -4.79 -13.09
C ASP A 47 0.42 -4.86 -11.59
N SER A 48 0.31 -6.08 -11.07
CA SER A 48 -0.03 -6.33 -9.66
C SER A 48 1.07 -5.89 -8.70
N LEU A 49 2.34 -5.91 -9.13
CA LEU A 49 3.46 -5.42 -8.32
C LEU A 49 3.44 -3.90 -8.26
N ALA A 50 3.15 -3.23 -9.38
CA ALA A 50 3.00 -1.77 -9.41
C ALA A 50 1.82 -1.32 -8.55
N TYR A 51 0.69 -2.05 -8.62
CA TYR A 51 -0.44 -1.83 -7.75
C TYR A 51 -0.09 -2.00 -6.27
N HIS A 52 0.64 -3.05 -5.93
CA HIS A 52 1.07 -3.32 -4.56
C HIS A 52 1.96 -2.20 -3.99
N ASP A 53 2.93 -1.74 -4.78
CA ASP A 53 3.80 -0.63 -4.41
C ASP A 53 3.03 0.67 -4.24
N LEU A 54 2.08 0.96 -5.15
CA LEU A 54 1.23 2.15 -5.06
C LEU A 54 0.33 2.08 -3.83
N TYR A 55 -0.25 0.91 -3.55
CA TYR A 55 -1.07 0.68 -2.37
C TYR A 55 -0.30 1.04 -1.09
N PHE A 56 0.93 0.54 -0.94
CA PHE A 56 1.73 0.86 0.26
C PHE A 56 2.17 2.31 0.34
N LYS A 57 2.34 2.99 -0.80
CA LYS A 57 2.63 4.43 -0.78
C LYS A 57 1.44 5.26 -0.28
N PHE A 58 0.20 4.83 -0.55
CA PHE A 58 -1.01 5.62 -0.28
C PHE A 58 -1.81 5.15 0.93
N VAL A 59 -1.66 3.91 1.39
CA VAL A 59 -2.48 3.35 2.49
C VAL A 59 -2.31 4.09 3.82
N ASP A 60 -1.14 4.69 4.04
CA ASP A 60 -0.82 5.48 5.24
C ASP A 60 -1.07 6.99 5.04
N SER A 61 -1.51 7.40 3.85
CA SER A 61 -1.74 8.79 3.49
C SER A 61 -3.23 9.12 3.58
N ASP A 62 -3.62 9.91 4.58
CA ASP A 62 -5.03 10.21 4.84
C ASP A 62 -5.74 10.95 3.70
N ASN A 63 -4.98 11.58 2.80
CA ASN A 63 -5.51 12.39 1.70
C ASN A 63 -5.54 11.67 0.34
N GLU A 64 -5.05 10.43 0.25
CA GLU A 64 -4.85 9.74 -1.04
C GLU A 64 -5.82 8.58 -1.28
N TYR A 65 -6.81 8.35 -0.41
CA TYR A 65 -7.79 7.26 -0.58
C TYR A 65 -8.62 7.36 -1.85
N ASN A 66 -8.98 8.58 -2.29
CA ASN A 66 -9.72 8.76 -3.56
C ASN A 66 -8.91 8.26 -4.75
N GLU A 67 -7.59 8.51 -4.70
CA GLU A 67 -6.70 8.08 -5.76
C GLU A 67 -6.45 6.57 -5.68
N LEU A 68 -6.19 6.05 -4.49
CA LEU A 68 -6.04 4.62 -4.27
C LEU A 68 -7.30 3.84 -4.70
N PHE A 69 -8.49 4.38 -4.43
CA PHE A 69 -9.76 3.82 -4.86
C PHE A 69 -9.82 3.65 -6.38
N PHE A 70 -9.40 4.67 -7.14
CA PHE A 70 -9.41 4.60 -8.62
C PHE A 70 -8.56 3.42 -9.13
N TYR A 71 -7.33 3.28 -8.63
CA TYR A 71 -6.45 2.19 -9.08
C TYR A 71 -6.92 0.82 -8.56
N ALA A 72 -7.46 0.75 -7.33
CA ALA A 72 -8.09 -0.47 -6.83
C ALA A 72 -9.27 -0.89 -7.70
N TYR A 73 -10.14 0.06 -8.08
CA TYR A 73 -11.26 -0.17 -8.97
C TYR A 73 -10.82 -0.68 -10.35
N VAL A 74 -9.81 -0.06 -10.95
CA VAL A 74 -9.24 -0.52 -12.24
C VAL A 74 -8.72 -1.95 -12.10
N MET A 75 -7.91 -2.23 -11.09
CA MET A 75 -7.36 -3.58 -10.87
C MET A 75 -8.45 -4.63 -10.64
N ALA A 76 -9.47 -4.29 -9.85
CA ALA A 76 -10.59 -5.15 -9.56
C ALA A 76 -11.44 -5.42 -10.82
N PHE A 77 -11.93 -4.38 -11.48
CA PHE A 77 -12.99 -4.53 -12.49
C PHE A 77 -12.47 -4.63 -13.94
N LYS A 78 -11.30 -4.08 -14.26
CA LYS A 78 -10.69 -4.20 -15.59
C LYS A 78 -9.81 -5.46 -15.67
N TYR A 79 -9.00 -5.70 -14.65
CA TYR A 79 -8.01 -6.78 -14.65
C TYR A 79 -8.42 -8.02 -13.83
N ASN A 80 -9.57 -7.98 -13.16
CA ASN A 80 -10.09 -9.08 -12.36
C ASN A 80 -9.09 -9.56 -11.30
N TYR A 81 -8.35 -8.63 -10.69
CA TYR A 81 -7.35 -8.96 -9.68
C TYR A 81 -8.05 -9.19 -8.31
N PRO A 82 -8.02 -10.42 -7.74
CA PRO A 82 -8.84 -10.78 -6.59
C PRO A 82 -8.68 -9.88 -5.36
N LYS A 83 -7.42 -9.53 -5.03
CA LYS A 83 -7.11 -8.67 -3.88
C LYS A 83 -7.74 -7.28 -4.02
N ALA A 84 -7.72 -6.72 -5.23
CA ALA A 84 -8.22 -5.36 -5.46
C ALA A 84 -9.73 -5.24 -5.24
N TYR A 85 -10.51 -6.31 -5.41
CA TYR A 85 -11.92 -6.29 -5.00
C TYR A 85 -12.08 -6.04 -3.50
N MET A 86 -11.26 -6.68 -2.67
CA MET A 86 -11.30 -6.44 -1.23
C MET A 86 -10.75 -5.06 -0.88
N ASP A 87 -9.71 -4.60 -1.57
CA ASP A 87 -9.18 -3.24 -1.37
C ASP A 87 -10.27 -2.19 -1.69
N VAL A 88 -11.05 -2.35 -2.77
CA VAL A 88 -12.21 -1.48 -3.07
C VAL A 88 -13.20 -1.45 -1.91
N PHE A 89 -13.56 -2.61 -1.37
CA PHE A 89 -14.47 -2.70 -0.23
C PHE A 89 -13.93 -1.96 1.01
N PHE A 90 -12.68 -2.22 1.40
CA PHE A 90 -12.09 -1.60 2.59
C PHE A 90 -11.90 -0.09 2.43
N ILE A 91 -11.51 0.38 1.24
CA ILE A 91 -11.38 1.81 0.96
C ILE A 91 -12.73 2.51 1.08
N LEU A 92 -13.80 1.93 0.52
CA LEU A 92 -15.15 2.45 0.69
C LEU A 92 -15.56 2.48 2.16
N CYS A 93 -15.32 1.40 2.92
CA CYS A 93 -15.59 1.40 4.36
C CYS A 93 -14.86 2.55 5.07
N LYS A 94 -13.59 2.79 4.74
CA LYS A 94 -12.81 3.89 5.31
C LYS A 94 -13.37 5.27 4.94
N MET A 95 -13.71 5.50 3.67
CA MET A 95 -14.29 6.77 3.19
C MET A 95 -15.61 7.12 3.88
N TYR A 96 -16.41 6.10 4.25
CA TYR A 96 -17.71 6.26 4.92
C TYR A 96 -17.65 6.02 6.44
N ASN A 97 -16.45 5.92 7.02
CA ASN A 97 -16.21 5.63 8.44
C ASN A 97 -16.98 4.38 8.95
N VAL A 98 -17.13 3.37 8.08
CA VAL A 98 -17.71 2.07 8.43
C VAL A 98 -16.64 1.21 9.09
N LYS A 99 -16.97 0.72 10.28
CA LYS A 99 -16.15 -0.22 11.03
C LYS A 99 -16.32 -1.63 10.47
N VAL A 100 -15.20 -2.28 10.16
CA VAL A 100 -15.15 -3.70 9.79
C VAL A 100 -14.53 -4.43 10.98
N GLU A 101 -15.36 -4.68 12.00
CA GLU A 101 -15.02 -5.40 13.24
C GLU A 101 -15.74 -6.76 13.25
N GLU A 102 -15.52 -7.56 14.29
CA GLU A 102 -16.26 -8.83 14.48
C GLU A 102 -17.77 -8.54 14.69
N GLY A 103 -18.58 -8.86 13.68
CA GLY A 103 -20.04 -8.69 13.72
C GLY A 103 -20.65 -8.28 12.38
N PRO A 104 -21.95 -7.94 12.35
CA PRO A 104 -22.61 -7.44 11.15
C PRO A 104 -22.00 -6.12 10.68
N ILE A 105 -21.72 -6.00 9.39
CA ILE A 105 -21.13 -4.80 8.80
C ILE A 105 -22.25 -3.85 8.40
N ASN A 106 -22.34 -2.71 9.07
CA ASN A 106 -23.38 -1.72 8.80
C ASN A 106 -22.95 -0.73 7.70
N LEU A 107 -23.56 -0.85 6.52
CA LEU A 107 -23.34 0.05 5.38
C LEU A 107 -24.38 1.20 5.28
N THR A 108 -25.17 1.49 6.32
CA THR A 108 -26.25 2.50 6.22
C THR A 108 -25.76 3.91 5.93
N SER A 109 -24.52 4.25 6.28
CA SER A 109 -23.91 5.56 5.97
C SER A 109 -23.54 5.71 4.49
N MET A 110 -23.43 4.61 3.74
CA MET A 110 -23.10 4.63 2.31
C MET A 110 -24.31 5.00 1.45
N ASP A 111 -24.08 5.83 0.44
CA ASP A 111 -25.05 6.02 -0.63
C ASP A 111 -25.25 4.71 -1.43
N THR A 112 -26.34 4.66 -2.19
CA THR A 112 -26.75 3.45 -2.92
C THR A 112 -25.70 2.94 -3.89
N VAL A 113 -24.98 3.84 -4.59
CA VAL A 113 -23.99 3.45 -5.59
C VAL A 113 -22.78 2.83 -4.90
N SER A 114 -22.25 3.50 -3.88
CA SER A 114 -21.09 3.03 -3.11
C SER A 114 -21.39 1.72 -2.38
N LYS A 115 -22.59 1.59 -1.80
CA LYS A 115 -23.04 0.35 -1.14
C LYS A 115 -23.11 -0.82 -2.11
N ASN A 116 -23.70 -0.62 -3.29
CA ASN A 116 -23.78 -1.67 -4.30
C ASN A 116 -22.40 -2.10 -4.78
N LEU A 117 -21.49 -1.14 -4.96
CA LEU A 117 -20.11 -1.44 -5.34
C LEU A 117 -19.35 -2.22 -4.24
N ALA A 118 -19.54 -1.84 -2.98
CA ALA A 118 -18.95 -2.55 -1.83
C ALA A 118 -19.41 -4.02 -1.78
N VAL A 119 -20.72 -4.26 -1.87
CA VAL A 119 -21.30 -5.61 -1.87
C VAL A 119 -20.85 -6.42 -3.09
N GLU A 120 -20.87 -5.82 -4.28
CA GLU A 120 -20.42 -6.50 -5.51
C GLU A 120 -18.95 -6.91 -5.44
N SER A 121 -18.10 -6.05 -4.87
CA SER A 121 -16.67 -6.34 -4.74
C SER A 121 -16.42 -7.53 -3.82
N VAL A 122 -17.07 -7.57 -2.65
CA VAL A 122 -16.98 -8.74 -1.75
C VAL A 122 -17.51 -10.00 -2.42
N ARG A 123 -18.64 -9.91 -3.15
CA ARG A 123 -19.21 -11.03 -3.89
C ARG A 123 -18.23 -11.58 -4.94
N ARG A 124 -17.59 -10.71 -5.72
CA ARG A 124 -16.59 -11.08 -6.73
C ARG A 124 -15.39 -11.76 -6.09
N ALA A 125 -14.83 -11.18 -5.04
CA ALA A 125 -13.71 -11.76 -4.33
C ALA A 125 -14.04 -13.15 -3.74
N ALA A 126 -15.25 -13.33 -3.19
CA ALA A 126 -15.72 -14.62 -2.68
C ALA A 126 -15.87 -15.68 -3.78
N LEU A 127 -16.37 -15.31 -4.97
CA LEU A 127 -16.44 -16.21 -6.12
C LEU A 127 -15.05 -16.66 -6.60
N MET A 128 -14.02 -15.84 -6.38
CA MET A 128 -12.63 -16.17 -6.69
C MET A 128 -11.93 -16.96 -5.58
N ASN A 129 -12.63 -17.32 -4.49
CA ASN A 129 -12.06 -17.93 -3.29
C ASN A 129 -10.91 -17.12 -2.67
N TYR A 130 -10.96 -15.79 -2.79
CA TYR A 130 -10.00 -14.92 -2.14
C TYR A 130 -10.19 -14.98 -0.61
N LEU A 131 -9.08 -14.98 0.13
CA LEU A 131 -9.02 -15.25 1.58
C LEU A 131 -10.02 -14.40 2.38
N ASP A 132 -10.61 -15.01 3.42
CA ASP A 132 -11.45 -14.36 4.45
C ASP A 132 -12.69 -13.58 3.94
N THR A 133 -13.02 -13.71 2.65
CA THR A 133 -14.14 -12.99 2.04
C THR A 133 -15.50 -13.62 2.31
N LYS A 134 -15.55 -14.91 2.65
CA LYS A 134 -16.80 -15.63 2.92
C LYS A 134 -17.49 -15.13 4.18
N GLU A 135 -16.73 -14.85 5.23
CA GLU A 135 -17.27 -14.31 6.49
C GLU A 135 -17.75 -12.88 6.32
N ILE A 136 -16.98 -12.04 5.60
CA ILE A 136 -17.40 -10.67 5.25
C ILE A 136 -18.68 -10.70 4.40
N PHE A 137 -18.77 -11.61 3.43
CA PHE A 137 -19.98 -11.72 2.62
C PHE A 137 -21.20 -12.15 3.43
N LYS A 138 -21.01 -13.02 4.42
CA LYS A 138 -22.06 -13.47 5.33
C LYS A 138 -22.52 -12.35 6.27
N SER A 139 -21.61 -11.51 6.77
CA SER A 139 -21.93 -10.39 7.65
C SER A 139 -22.68 -9.25 6.95
N LEU A 140 -22.55 -9.13 5.63
CA LEU A 140 -23.31 -8.18 4.80
C LEU A 140 -24.76 -8.62 4.50
N ARG A 141 -25.11 -9.89 4.73
CA ARG A 141 -26.43 -10.46 4.43
C ARG A 141 -27.39 -10.52 5.64
N GLN A 142 -26.93 -10.10 6.81
CA GLN A 142 -27.71 -10.10 8.07
C GLN A 142 -28.35 -8.74 8.29
#